data_AF-A0A1Y4GTX5-F1
#
_entry.id   AF-A0A1Y4GTX5-F1
#
_cell.length_a   1.000
_cell.length_b   1.000
_cell.length_c   1.000
_cell.angle_alpha   90.00
_cell.angle_beta   90.00
_cell.angle_gamma   90.00
#
_symmetry.space_group_name_H-M   'P 1'
#
loop_
_entity.id
_entity.type
_entity.pdbx_description
1 polymer ?
#
loop_
_entity_poly.entity_id
_entity_poly.type
_entity_poly.pdbx_seq_one_letter_code
_entity_poly.pdbx_strand_id
1 'polypeptide(L)'
;MKEGKKLVYTGDLLRKFLHQKGITYKEAAKELGLDKNTIGKAVRGGNMNINVLLTIANHWNLPITDFFTFINCDESREAYFISPNQYVFDEGNGAATADEPLKLYKNITKSVNKKSAIYESKQQEIELLQNLINNYRKRIEILQQELEQNHSY
;
A
#
# COMPACT_ATOMS: atom_id res chain seq x y z
N MET A 1 -33.74 -20.56 -10.78
CA MET A 1 -33.10 -19.24 -10.62
C MET A 1 -31.82 -19.48 -9.86
N LYS A 2 -30.64 -19.19 -10.43
CA LYS A 2 -29.37 -19.42 -9.74
C LYS A 2 -29.33 -18.49 -8.52
N GLU A 3 -29.22 -19.07 -7.33
CA GLU A 3 -29.04 -18.33 -6.08
C GLU A 3 -27.89 -17.33 -6.26
N GLY A 4 -28.24 -16.04 -6.33
CA GLY A 4 -27.28 -14.98 -6.58
C GLY A 4 -26.42 -14.77 -5.35
N LYS A 5 -25.15 -15.18 -5.43
CA LYS A 5 -24.15 -14.81 -4.41
C LYS A 5 -23.71 -13.37 -4.66
N LYS A 6 -23.79 -12.51 -3.65
CA LYS A 6 -23.34 -11.12 -3.69
C LYS A 6 -21.98 -11.00 -3.03
N LEU A 7 -21.03 -10.36 -3.69
CA LEU A 7 -19.75 -9.99 -3.09
C LEU A 7 -19.96 -8.78 -2.17
N VAL A 8 -19.55 -8.89 -0.92
CA VAL A 8 -19.67 -7.83 0.08
C VAL A 8 -18.36 -7.61 0.82
N TYR A 9 -18.17 -6.40 1.30
CA TYR A 9 -17.03 -6.07 2.16
C TYR A 9 -17.18 -6.72 3.54
N THR A 10 -16.08 -7.30 4.04
CA THR A 10 -15.97 -7.83 5.41
C THR A 10 -14.72 -7.30 6.10
N GLY A 11 -14.85 -7.05 7.40
CA GLY A 11 -13.76 -6.66 8.29
C GLY A 11 -13.19 -7.80 9.12
N ASP A 12 -13.70 -9.03 8.97
CA ASP A 12 -13.43 -10.13 9.89
C ASP A 12 -11.98 -10.62 9.81
N LEU A 13 -11.43 -10.72 8.60
CA LEU A 13 -10.02 -11.10 8.41
C LEU A 13 -9.09 -10.02 8.95
N LEU A 14 -9.39 -8.74 8.71
CA LEU A 14 -8.64 -7.63 9.31
C LEU A 14 -8.68 -7.68 10.85
N ARG A 15 -9.86 -7.95 11.42
CA ARG A 15 -10.03 -8.06 12.88
C ARG A 15 -9.19 -9.20 13.46
N LYS A 16 -9.22 -10.38 12.83
CA LYS A 16 -8.41 -11.54 13.23
C LYS A 16 -6.92 -11.23 13.13
N PHE A 17 -6.50 -10.59 12.04
CA PHE A 17 -5.11 -10.18 11.83
C PHE A 17 -4.60 -9.26 12.95
N LEU A 18 -5.34 -8.19 13.26
CA LEU A 18 -4.96 -7.26 14.33
C LEU A 18 -4.87 -7.96 15.69
N HIS A 19 -5.82 -8.86 15.98
CA HIS A 19 -5.83 -9.63 17.21
C HIS A 19 -4.63 -10.58 17.31
N GLN A 20 -4.29 -11.29 16.22
CA GLN A 20 -3.13 -12.20 16.17
C GLN A 20 -1.80 -11.46 16.34
N LYS A 21 -1.72 -10.22 15.82
CA LYS A 21 -0.54 -9.37 15.98
C LYS A 21 -0.49 -8.62 17.32
N GLY A 22 -1.55 -8.67 18.12
CA GLY A 22 -1.65 -7.91 19.37
C GLY A 22 -1.74 -6.40 19.17
N ILE A 23 -2.16 -5.94 17.99
CA ILE A 23 -2.21 -4.51 17.64
C ILE A 23 -3.58 -3.94 18.01
N THR A 24 -3.58 -2.89 18.84
CA THR A 24 -4.81 -2.17 19.17
C THR A 24 -5.27 -1.27 18.02
N TYR A 25 -6.56 -0.93 17.96
CA TYR A 25 -7.07 -0.02 16.92
C TYR A 25 -6.42 1.37 16.96
N LYS A 26 -5.93 1.79 18.13
CA LYS A 26 -5.23 3.08 18.29
C LYS A 26 -3.82 3.02 17.70
N GLU A 27 -3.12 1.90 17.87
CA GLU A 27 -1.79 1.68 17.28
C GLU A 27 -1.88 1.53 15.77
N ALA A 28 -2.80 0.69 15.28
CA ALA A 28 -3.10 0.57 13.85
C ALA A 28 -3.40 1.92 13.19
N ALA A 29 -4.22 2.75 13.84
CA ALA A 29 -4.53 4.10 13.37
C ALA A 29 -3.27 4.98 13.27
N LYS A 30 -2.39 4.92 14.27
CA LYS A 30 -1.13 5.68 14.29
C LYS A 30 -0.15 5.19 13.22
N GLU A 31 -0.04 3.89 13.01
CA GLU A 31 0.83 3.29 11.99
C GLU A 31 0.42 3.70 10.58
N LEU A 32 -0.89 3.58 10.30
CA LEU A 32 -1.48 3.87 9.00
C LEU A 32 -1.72 5.36 8.75
N GLY A 33 -1.61 6.21 9.78
CA GLY A 33 -1.95 7.63 9.69
C GLY A 33 -3.43 7.88 9.44
N LEU A 34 -4.30 7.03 9.99
CA LEU A 34 -5.75 7.08 9.86
C LEU A 34 -6.41 7.40 11.20
N ASP A 35 -7.68 7.85 11.17
CA ASP A 35 -8.46 7.99 12.41
C ASP A 35 -8.82 6.62 13.01
N LYS A 36 -8.86 6.53 14.34
CA LYS A 36 -9.25 5.33 15.09
C LYS A 36 -10.64 4.84 14.68
N ASN A 37 -11.58 5.75 14.41
CA ASN A 37 -12.93 5.35 14.00
C ASN A 37 -12.94 4.74 12.60
N THR A 38 -12.03 5.18 11.71
CA THR A 38 -11.84 4.60 10.37
C THR A 38 -11.38 3.15 10.47
N ILE A 39 -10.38 2.85 11.32
CA ILE A 39 -9.97 1.46 11.60
C ILE A 39 -11.13 0.67 12.20
N GLY A 40 -11.85 1.25 13.16
CA GLY A 40 -13.03 0.65 13.77
C GLY A 40 -14.15 0.34 12.78
N LYS A 41 -14.34 1.17 11.75
CA LYS A 41 -15.30 0.89 10.67
C LYS A 41 -14.81 -0.22 9.75
N ALA A 42 -13.51 -0.27 9.48
CA ALA A 42 -12.91 -1.29 8.63
C ALA A 42 -13.10 -2.70 9.25
N VAL A 43 -12.78 -2.87 10.53
CA VAL A 43 -12.97 -4.17 11.20
C VAL A 43 -14.44 -4.60 11.40
N ARG A 44 -15.41 -3.70 11.20
CA ARG A 44 -16.84 -3.99 11.38
C ARG A 44 -17.56 -4.40 10.09
N GLY A 45 -16.92 -4.27 8.92
CA GLY A 45 -17.57 -4.67 7.66
C GLY A 45 -18.68 -3.72 7.20
N GLY A 46 -18.54 -2.40 7.43
CA GLY A 46 -19.49 -1.38 6.96
C GLY A 46 -19.09 -0.76 5.61
N ASN A 47 -19.84 0.25 5.14
CA ASN A 47 -19.42 1.03 3.97
C ASN A 47 -18.03 1.66 4.22
N MET A 48 -17.07 1.37 3.34
CA MET A 48 -15.68 1.77 3.47
C MET A 48 -15.17 2.40 2.19
N ASN A 49 -14.39 3.47 2.33
CA ASN A 49 -13.71 4.07 1.19
C ASN A 49 -12.61 3.11 0.69
N ILE A 50 -12.60 2.82 -0.61
CA ILE A 50 -11.63 1.90 -1.23
C ILE A 50 -10.17 2.31 -0.99
N ASN A 51 -9.87 3.62 -0.94
CA ASN A 51 -8.52 4.10 -0.68
C ASN A 51 -8.04 3.75 0.73
N VAL A 52 -8.96 3.71 1.70
CA VAL A 52 -8.64 3.25 3.07
C VAL A 52 -8.30 1.76 3.06
N LEU A 53 -9.06 0.95 2.33
CA LEU A 53 -8.79 -0.49 2.18
C LEU A 53 -7.44 -0.73 1.52
N LEU A 54 -7.15 -0.03 0.42
CA LEU A 54 -5.86 -0.12 -0.27
C LEU A 54 -4.70 0.31 0.63
N THR A 55 -4.88 1.37 1.45
CA THR A 55 -3.86 1.79 2.42
C THR A 55 -3.56 0.69 3.43
N ILE A 56 -4.60 0.06 3.97
CA ILE A 56 -4.47 -1.05 4.93
C ILE A 56 -3.80 -2.26 4.27
N ALA A 57 -4.31 -2.67 3.10
CA ALA A 57 -3.83 -3.82 2.34
C ALA A 57 -2.34 -3.68 1.99
N ASN A 58 -1.95 -2.53 1.44
CA ASN A 58 -0.57 -2.28 1.06
C ASN A 58 0.38 -2.19 2.26
N HIS A 59 -0.06 -1.63 3.39
CA HIS A 59 0.79 -1.46 4.56
C HIS A 59 1.17 -2.80 5.22
N TRP A 60 0.21 -3.73 5.32
CA TRP A 60 0.43 -5.05 5.91
C TRP A 60 0.60 -6.17 4.88
N ASN A 61 0.73 -5.81 3.60
CA ASN A 61 0.84 -6.72 2.47
C ASN A 61 -0.25 -7.81 2.46
N LEU A 62 -1.49 -7.39 2.76
CA LEU A 62 -2.67 -8.27 2.74
C LEU A 62 -3.29 -8.24 1.34
N PRO A 63 -3.71 -9.38 0.79
CA PRO A 63 -4.38 -9.39 -0.49
C PRO A 63 -5.73 -8.67 -0.37
N ILE A 64 -6.05 -7.82 -1.34
CA ILE A 64 -7.27 -7.00 -1.30
C ILE A 64 -8.55 -7.86 -1.28
N THR A 65 -8.48 -9.09 -1.76
CA THR A 65 -9.56 -10.09 -1.73
C THR A 65 -9.97 -10.48 -0.33
N ASP A 66 -9.09 -10.40 0.66
CA ASP A 66 -9.39 -10.76 2.06
C ASP A 66 -10.39 -9.78 2.72
N PHE A 67 -10.61 -8.64 2.09
CA PHE A 67 -11.60 -7.68 2.52
C PHE A 67 -12.99 -7.96 1.96
N PHE A 68 -13.18 -9.01 1.16
CA PHE A 68 -14.46 -9.32 0.54
C PHE A 68 -14.86 -10.78 0.72
N THR A 69 -16.16 -11.02 0.86
CA THR A 69 -16.73 -12.37 0.95
C THR A 69 -18.02 -12.45 0.16
N PHE A 70 -18.35 -13.64 -0.33
CA PHE A 70 -19.63 -13.89 -0.97
C PHE A 70 -20.67 -14.25 0.09
N ILE A 71 -21.79 -13.55 0.09
CA ILE A 71 -22.98 -13.86 0.90
C ILE A 71 -24.17 -14.20 -0.01
N ASN A 72 -25.12 -14.96 0.52
CA ASN A 72 -26.38 -15.21 -0.18
C ASN A 72 -27.23 -13.93 -0.19
N CYS A 73 -27.93 -13.64 -1.30
CA CYS A 73 -28.75 -12.42 -1.44
C CYS A 73 -29.76 -12.23 -0.30
N ASP A 74 -30.29 -13.31 0.26
CA ASP A 74 -31.31 -13.27 1.32
C ASP A 74 -30.76 -12.76 2.68
N GLU A 75 -29.45 -12.79 2.88
CA GLU A 75 -28.77 -12.28 4.08
C GLU A 75 -28.27 -10.84 3.92
N SER A 76 -28.50 -10.23 2.74
CA SER A 76 -28.00 -8.89 2.44
C SER A 76 -28.79 -7.81 3.18
N ARG A 77 -28.22 -7.31 4.28
CA ARG A 77 -28.72 -6.07 4.91
C ARG A 77 -28.45 -4.91 3.96
N GLU A 78 -29.45 -4.09 3.66
CA GLU A 78 -29.51 -3.06 2.60
C GLU A 78 -28.47 -1.90 2.67
N ALA A 79 -27.42 -1.98 3.49
CA ALA A 79 -26.53 -0.85 3.79
C ALA A 79 -25.26 -0.74 2.91
N TYR A 80 -25.23 -1.36 1.73
CA TYR A 80 -23.99 -1.50 0.94
C TYR A 80 -24.16 -1.04 -0.50
N PHE A 81 -24.39 0.26 -0.69
CA PHE A 81 -24.28 0.89 -2.00
C PHE A 81 -22.92 1.58 -2.13
N ILE A 82 -22.09 1.06 -3.04
CA ILE A 82 -21.02 1.82 -3.68
C ILE A 82 -21.73 2.64 -4.76
N SER A 83 -22.14 3.87 -4.41
CA SER A 83 -22.93 4.79 -5.24
C SER A 83 -24.39 4.36 -5.52
N PRO A 84 -25.36 5.29 -5.53
CA PRO A 84 -26.73 5.02 -6.02
C PRO A 84 -26.79 4.76 -7.53
N ASN A 85 -25.71 5.05 -8.26
CA ASN A 85 -25.70 4.96 -9.71
C ASN A 85 -25.44 3.52 -10.15
N GLN A 86 -26.35 3.00 -10.97
CA GLN A 86 -26.20 1.72 -11.66
C GLN A 86 -24.93 1.77 -12.53
N TYR A 87 -24.02 0.82 -12.32
CA TYR A 87 -22.81 0.70 -13.13
C TYR A 87 -23.22 0.30 -14.56
N VAL A 88 -23.04 1.22 -15.51
CA VAL A 88 -23.27 0.96 -16.94
C VAL A 88 -21.96 0.43 -17.51
N PHE A 89 -21.95 -0.81 -18.00
CA PHE A 89 -20.86 -1.33 -18.81
C PHE A 89 -20.91 -0.60 -20.15
N ASP A 90 -20.00 0.34 -20.37
CA ASP A 90 -19.82 0.95 -21.68
C ASP A 90 -18.85 0.08 -22.47
N GLU A 91 -19.35 -0.73 -23.40
CA GLU A 91 -18.53 -1.54 -24.33
C GLU A 91 -17.86 -0.69 -25.43
N GLY A 92 -17.67 0.61 -25.16
CA GLY A 92 -17.01 1.56 -26.05
C GLY A 92 -15.51 1.62 -25.83
N ASN A 93 -14.77 0.93 -26.68
CA ASN A 93 -13.32 1.08 -26.81
C ASN A 93 -12.94 2.55 -27.08
N GLY A 94 -12.36 3.23 -26.10
CA GLY A 94 -11.93 4.62 -26.23
C GLY A 94 -10.97 5.00 -25.12
N ALA A 95 -9.77 5.43 -25.47
CA ALA A 95 -8.76 5.93 -24.57
C ALA A 95 -9.26 7.17 -23.81
N ALA A 96 -9.97 6.95 -22.71
CA ALA A 96 -10.33 7.99 -21.77
C ALA A 96 -9.18 8.12 -20.76
N THR A 97 -8.24 9.03 -21.03
CA THR A 97 -7.42 9.60 -19.96
C THR A 97 -8.35 10.28 -18.98
N ALA A 98 -8.72 9.56 -17.92
CA ALA A 98 -9.46 10.11 -16.81
C ALA A 98 -8.58 11.15 -16.11
N ASP A 99 -8.78 12.42 -16.44
CA ASP A 99 -8.31 13.55 -15.63
C ASP A 99 -9.15 13.54 -14.35
N GLU A 100 -8.78 12.69 -13.40
CA GLU A 100 -9.42 12.61 -12.10
C GLU A 100 -8.99 13.84 -11.28
N PRO A 101 -9.90 14.78 -10.93
CA PRO A 101 -9.53 15.89 -10.08
C PRO A 101 -9.13 15.32 -8.72
N LEU A 102 -7.84 15.50 -8.36
CA LEU A 102 -7.24 15.18 -7.07
C LEU A 102 -8.00 15.90 -5.93
N LYS A 103 -9.17 15.40 -5.56
CA LYS A 103 -9.87 15.81 -4.34
C LYS A 103 -9.15 15.15 -3.18
N LEU A 104 -8.06 15.81 -2.77
CA LEU A 104 -7.31 15.48 -1.58
C LEU A 104 -8.27 15.54 -0.37
N TYR A 105 -8.66 14.39 0.15
CA TYR A 105 -9.54 14.31 1.31
C TYR A 105 -8.86 14.94 2.54
N LYS A 106 -9.63 15.68 3.34
CA LYS A 106 -9.19 16.50 4.49
C LYS A 106 -8.41 15.75 5.59
N ASN A 107 -8.30 14.42 5.50
CA ASN A 107 -7.77 13.58 6.58
C ASN A 107 -6.41 12.97 6.26
N ILE A 108 -5.85 13.24 5.08
CA ILE A 108 -4.47 12.84 4.77
C ILE A 108 -3.56 13.91 5.38
N THR A 109 -3.22 13.76 6.66
CA THR A 109 -2.07 14.46 7.21
C THR A 109 -0.87 14.05 6.36
N LYS A 110 -0.42 14.96 5.47
CA LYS A 110 0.80 14.75 4.69
C LYS A 110 1.89 14.38 5.69
N SER A 111 2.36 13.14 5.63
CA SER A 111 3.45 12.63 6.46
C SER A 111 4.77 13.20 5.95
N VAL A 112 4.91 14.52 5.96
CA VAL A 112 6.07 15.24 5.41
C VAL A 112 7.35 14.76 6.08
N ASN A 113 7.29 14.43 7.38
CA ASN A 113 8.46 13.97 8.14
C ASN A 113 8.93 12.54 7.81
N LYS A 114 8.06 11.61 7.39
CA LYS A 114 8.49 10.23 7.04
C LYS A 114 9.23 10.21 5.70
N LYS A 115 8.85 11.07 4.75
CA LYS A 115 9.53 11.14 3.44
C LYS A 115 10.95 11.69 3.56
N SER A 116 11.19 12.68 4.44
CA SER A 116 12.54 13.22 4.68
C SER A 116 13.49 12.16 5.23
N ALA A 117 13.05 11.42 6.27
CA ALA A 117 13.88 10.41 6.90
C ALA A 117 14.24 9.25 5.95
N ILE A 118 13.32 8.83 5.09
CA ILE A 118 13.58 7.79 4.07
C ILE A 118 14.56 8.32 3.02
N TYR A 119 14.37 9.57 2.57
CA TYR A 119 15.25 10.21 1.60
C TYR A 119 16.68 10.33 2.15
N GLU A 120 16.85 10.82 3.38
CA GLU A 120 18.14 10.94 4.07
C GLU A 120 18.83 9.57 4.22
N SER A 121 18.08 8.53 4.63
CA SER A 121 18.62 7.17 4.73
C SER A 121 19.09 6.62 3.38
N LYS A 122 18.33 6.87 2.31
CA LYS A 122 18.72 6.44 0.96
C LYS A 122 19.90 7.23 0.42
N GLN A 123 20.02 8.51 0.77
CA GLN A 123 21.16 9.33 0.40
C GLN A 123 22.46 8.83 1.07
N GLN A 124 22.40 8.45 2.34
CA GLN A 124 23.54 7.84 3.05
C GLN A 124 23.97 6.51 2.42
N GLU A 125 23.01 5.68 2.01
CA GLU A 125 23.28 4.41 1.33
C GLU A 125 24.00 4.64 -0.01
N ILE A 126 23.56 5.63 -0.79
CA ILE A 126 24.21 6.00 -2.06
C ILE A 126 25.66 6.46 -1.83
N GLU A 127 25.90 7.30 -0.82
CA GLU A 127 27.24 7.80 -0.50
C GLU A 127 28.19 6.65 -0.10
N LEU A 128 27.69 5.68 0.66
CA LEU A 128 28.46 4.52 1.09
C LEU A 128 28.82 3.62 -0.10
N LEU A 129 27.89 3.41 -1.04
CA LEU A 129 28.14 2.67 -2.28
C LEU A 129 29.13 3.40 -3.19
N GLN A 130 29.05 4.73 -3.30
CA GLN A 130 30.01 5.53 -4.07
C GLN A 130 31.43 5.43 -3.47
N ASN A 131 31.56 5.48 -2.16
CA ASN A 131 32.83 5.28 -1.47
C ASN A 131 33.41 3.89 -1.72
N LEU A 132 32.56 2.86 -1.69
CA LEU A 132 32.97 1.48 -1.98
C LEU A 132 33.46 1.34 -3.43
N ILE A 133 32.74 1.90 -4.40
CA ILE A 133 33.15 1.93 -5.81
C ILE A 133 34.51 2.63 -5.97
N ASN A 134 34.71 3.77 -5.31
CA ASN A 134 35.98 4.49 -5.36
C ASN A 134 37.13 3.68 -4.74
N ASN A 135 36.87 2.94 -3.65
CA ASN A 135 37.85 2.06 -3.05
C ASN A 135 38.28 0.95 -4.01
N TYR A 136 37.32 0.28 -4.65
CA TYR A 136 37.62 -0.76 -5.63
C TYR A 136 38.36 -0.23 -6.85
N ARG A 137 38.00 0.96 -7.35
CA ARG A 137 38.72 1.62 -8.45
C ARG A 137 40.19 1.86 -8.11
N LYS A 138 40.49 2.42 -6.93
CA LYS A 138 41.86 2.61 -6.47
C LYS A 138 42.62 1.30 -6.35
N ARG A 139 41.97 0.23 -5.86
CA ARG A 139 42.61 -1.08 -5.75
C ARG A 139 42.94 -1.67 -7.11
N ILE A 140 42.04 -1.52 -8.09
CA ILE A 140 42.28 -1.95 -9.47
C ILE A 140 43.47 -1.18 -10.06
N GLU A 141 43.54 0.13 -9.86
CA GLU A 141 44.64 0.96 -10.36
C GLU A 141 46.00 0.54 -9.79
N ILE A 142 46.07 0.26 -8.48
CA ILE A 142 47.29 -0.28 -7.84
C ILE A 142 47.68 -1.63 -8.47
N LEU A 143 46.71 -2.55 -8.63
CA LEU A 143 46.97 -3.87 -9.19
C LEU A 143 47.43 -3.79 -10.66
N GLN A 144 46.91 -2.81 -11.42
CA GLN A 144 47.36 -2.56 -12.79
C GLN A 144 48.81 -2.06 -12.82
N GLN A 145 49.18 -1.13 -11.94
CA GLN A 145 50.57 -0.66 -11.80
C GLN A 145 51.53 -1.77 -11.38
N GLU A 146 51.13 -2.64 -10.45
CA GLU A 146 51.91 -3.82 -10.04
C GLU A 146 52.12 -4.79 -11.22
N LEU A 147 51.10 -5.02 -12.05
CA LEU A 147 51.22 -5.86 -13.25
C LEU A 147 52.16 -5.25 -14.30
N GLU A 148 52.06 -3.95 -14.56
CA GLU A 148 52.94 -3.24 -15.50
C GLU A 148 54.41 -3.26 -15.06
N GLN A 149 54.68 -3.08 -13.76
CA GLN A 149 56.03 -3.18 -13.21
C GLN A 149 56.62 -4.60 -13.32
N ASN A 150 55.78 -5.63 -13.18
CA ASN A 150 56.19 -7.03 -13.31
C ASN A 150 56.39 -7.49 -14.76
N HIS A 151 55.92 -6.73 -15.77
CA HIS A 151 56.14 -7.02 -17.19
C HIS A 151 57.33 -6.26 -17.81
N SER A 152 58.03 -5.44 -17.02
CA SER A 152 59.18 -4.64 -17.47
C SER A 152 60.55 -5.26 -17.11
N TYR A 153 60.56 -6.51 -16.63
CA TYR A 153 61.75 -7.36 -16.42
C TYR A 153 61.70 -8.56 -17.35
#